data_AF-A0A7C4IX83-F1
#
_entry.id   AF-A0A7C4IX83-F1
#
_cell.length_a   1.000
_cell.length_b   1.000
_cell.length_c   1.000
_cell.angle_alpha   90.00
_cell.angle_beta   90.00
_cell.angle_gamma   90.00
#
_symmetry.space_group_name_H-M   'P 1'
#
loop_
_entity.id
_entity.type
_entity.pdbx_description
1 polymer ?
#
loop_
_entity_poly.entity_id
_entity_poly.type
_entity_poly.pdbx_seq_one_letter_code
_entity_poly.pdbx_strand_id
1 'polypeptide(L)'
;MRRFFIDEIPGRHRSFAITGAEAKHMTRVLRMGPGERFVLFDGKGTRFEALIEAISRHHVLVRLEKPLPAPAPSPVHITLCQALLKSQHMDLIVEKTSELGVDRILPYVSERTVVKAETDKA
;
A
#
# COMPACT_ATOMS: atom_id res chain seq x y z
N MET A 1 -4.92 15.01 1.31
CA MET A 1 -3.83 14.59 2.24
C MET A 1 -3.18 13.33 1.69
N ARG A 2 -1.85 13.31 1.58
CA ARG A 2 -1.08 12.20 0.98
C ARG A 2 -1.16 10.93 1.86
N ARG A 3 -1.07 9.74 1.28
CA ARG A 3 -1.17 8.45 2.00
C ARG A 3 0.05 7.59 1.67
N PHE A 4 0.63 6.94 2.68
CA PHE A 4 1.79 6.06 2.54
C PHE A 4 1.52 4.74 3.27
N PHE A 5 1.91 3.65 2.64
CA PHE A 5 1.74 2.29 3.16
C PHE A 5 3.04 1.85 3.85
N ILE A 6 2.91 1.28 5.05
CA ILE A 6 4.00 0.54 5.72
C ILE A 6 3.45 -0.78 6.27
N ASP A 7 4.31 -1.81 6.31
CA ASP A 7 3.89 -3.16 6.72
C ASP A 7 3.37 -3.22 8.15
N GLU A 8 3.97 -2.42 9.04
CA GLU A 8 3.60 -2.35 10.44
C GLU A 8 3.77 -0.93 10.98
N ILE A 9 2.68 -0.40 11.57
CA ILE A 9 2.73 0.87 12.29
C ILE A 9 3.13 0.58 13.75
N PRO A 10 4.28 1.10 14.24
CA PRO A 10 4.73 0.82 15.61
C PRO A 10 3.80 1.49 16.64
N GLY A 11 2.78 0.77 17.12
CA GLY A 11 1.74 1.32 17.99
C GLY A 11 2.20 1.86 19.36
N ARG A 12 3.45 1.56 19.77
CA ARG A 12 4.04 2.04 21.03
C ARG A 12 5.00 3.23 20.88
N HIS A 13 5.44 3.53 19.65
CA HIS A 13 6.39 4.61 19.40
C HIS A 13 5.67 5.78 18.75
N ARG A 14 5.56 6.90 19.48
CA ARG A 14 4.98 8.13 18.94
C ARG A 14 5.77 8.65 17.75
N SER A 15 7.09 8.44 17.72
CA SER A 15 7.93 8.78 16.57
C SER A 15 8.76 7.58 16.12
N PHE A 16 8.94 7.42 14.81
CA PHE A 16 9.77 6.39 14.21
C PHE A 16 10.29 6.82 12.84
N ALA A 17 11.26 6.08 12.32
CA ALA A 17 11.90 6.37 11.04
C ALA A 17 11.26 5.56 9.91
N ILE A 18 10.84 6.23 8.84
CA ILE A 18 10.50 5.60 7.56
C ILE A 18 11.76 5.57 6.69
N THR A 19 12.08 4.41 6.13
CA THR A 19 13.25 4.17 5.27
C THR A 19 12.84 3.65 3.90
N GLY A 20 13.81 3.44 3.00
CA GLY A 20 13.57 2.70 1.76
C GLY A 20 12.79 3.49 0.70
N ALA A 21 11.89 2.80 -0.01
CA ALA A 21 11.14 3.36 -1.13
C ALA A 21 10.20 4.48 -0.70
N GLU A 22 9.45 4.30 0.40
CA GLU A 22 8.51 5.30 0.90
C GLU A 22 9.23 6.60 1.30
N ALA A 23 10.36 6.52 2.00
CA ALA A 23 11.17 7.69 2.35
C ALA A 23 11.64 8.47 1.11
N LYS A 24 12.05 7.76 0.04
CA LYS A 24 12.44 8.38 -1.23
C LYS A 24 11.23 8.99 -1.95
N HIS A 25 10.09 8.32 -1.93
CA HIS A 25 8.86 8.80 -2.54
C HIS A 25 8.39 10.10 -1.87
N MET A 26 8.37 10.15 -0.54
CA MET A 26 8.06 11.35 0.24
C MET A 26 8.98 12.53 -0.12
N THR A 27 10.30 12.30 -0.09
CA THR A 27 11.30 13.38 -0.13
C THR A 27 11.71 13.81 -1.53
N ARG A 28 11.85 12.88 -2.49
CA ARG A 28 12.39 13.17 -3.82
C ARG A 28 11.30 13.40 -4.87
N VAL A 29 10.23 12.60 -4.80
CA VAL A 29 9.14 12.67 -5.78
C VAL A 29 8.12 13.72 -5.33
N LEU A 30 7.60 13.56 -4.11
CA LEU A 30 6.55 14.41 -3.57
C LEU A 30 7.09 15.68 -2.90
N ARG A 31 8.41 15.74 -2.67
CA ARG A 31 9.16 16.88 -2.11
C ARG A 31 8.58 17.38 -0.78
N MET A 32 8.11 16.45 0.04
CA MET A 32 7.58 16.75 1.36
C MET A 32 8.69 17.25 2.30
N GLY A 33 8.35 18.20 3.17
CA GLY A 33 9.23 18.78 4.18
C GLY A 33 8.75 18.55 5.63
N PRO A 34 9.60 18.88 6.62
CA PRO A 34 9.20 18.92 8.03
C PRO A 34 7.97 19.82 8.24
N GLY A 35 7.07 19.39 9.13
CA GLY A 35 5.81 20.08 9.40
C GLY A 35 4.64 19.67 8.50
N GLU A 36 4.87 18.92 7.41
CA GLU A 36 3.79 18.40 6.58
C GLU A 36 3.11 17.19 7.21
N ARG A 37 1.78 17.13 7.07
CA ARG A 37 0.94 16.04 7.54
C ARG A 37 0.53 15.09 6.43
N PHE A 38 0.44 13.81 6.76
CA PHE A 38 0.06 12.73 5.85
C PHE A 38 -0.63 11.59 6.61
N VAL A 39 -1.22 10.66 5.87
CA VAL A 39 -1.86 9.48 6.44
C VAL A 39 -0.91 8.29 6.30
N LEU A 40 -0.61 7.65 7.42
CA LEU A 40 -0.04 6.31 7.44
C LEU A 40 -1.14 5.29 7.55
N PHE A 41 -0.99 4.20 6.83
CA PHE A 41 -1.87 3.05 6.96
C PHE A 41 -1.09 1.74 6.78
N ASP A 42 -1.59 0.69 7.42
CA ASP A 42 -1.13 -0.69 7.19
C ASP A 42 -2.18 -1.49 6.41
N GLY A 43 -1.81 -2.71 6.01
CA GLY A 43 -2.71 -3.65 5.35
C GLY A 43 -3.75 -4.30 6.27
N LYS A 44 -3.79 -3.92 7.55
CA LYS A 44 -4.65 -4.51 8.60
C LYS A 44 -5.79 -3.56 9.00
N GLY A 45 -5.90 -2.41 8.36
CA GLY A 45 -6.93 -1.39 8.61
C GLY A 45 -6.51 -0.32 9.61
N THR A 46 -5.31 -0.38 10.18
CA THR A 46 -4.78 0.64 11.07
C THR A 46 -4.43 1.88 10.27
N ARG A 47 -4.86 3.06 10.76
CA ARG A 47 -4.61 4.34 10.09
C ARG A 47 -4.30 5.43 11.11
N PHE A 48 -3.34 6.27 10.79
CA PHE A 48 -2.98 7.42 11.60
C PHE A 48 -2.72 8.65 10.73
N GLU A 49 -3.10 9.81 11.23
CA GLU A 49 -2.47 11.06 10.83
C GLU A 49 -1.07 11.11 11.44
N ALA A 50 -0.10 11.49 10.61
CA ALA A 50 1.30 11.59 10.97
C ALA A 50 1.91 12.88 10.45
N LEU A 51 2.94 13.34 11.14
CA LEU A 51 3.69 14.55 10.86
C LEU A 51 5.14 14.19 10.52
N ILE A 52 5.73 14.83 9.51
CA ILE A 52 7.18 14.76 9.30
C ILE A 52 7.86 15.66 10.33
N GLU A 53 8.67 15.08 11.21
CA GLU A 53 9.47 15.82 12.19
C GLU A 53 10.79 16.29 11.59
N ALA A 54 11.48 15.40 10.87
CA ALA A 54 12.76 15.70 10.26
C ALA A 54 13.02 14.80 9.05
N ILE A 55 13.88 15.26 8.15
CA ILE A 55 14.30 14.52 6.96
C ILE A 55 15.83 14.41 7.00
N SER A 56 16.32 13.19 6.88
CA SER A 56 17.74 12.91 6.71
C SER A 56 18.01 12.33 5.31
N ARG A 57 19.29 12.07 5.01
CA ARG A 57 19.69 11.46 3.73
C ARG A 57 19.07 10.07 3.50
N HIS A 58 18.79 9.33 4.58
CA HIS A 58 18.43 7.91 4.50
C HIS A 58 17.05 7.58 5.08
N HIS A 59 16.47 8.48 5.89
CA HIS A 59 15.20 8.24 6.54
C HIS A 59 14.40 9.54 6.71
N VAL A 60 13.09 9.38 6.91
CA VAL A 60 12.18 10.44 7.32
C VAL A 60 11.72 10.11 8.74
N LEU A 61 12.02 11.00 9.69
CA LEU A 61 11.52 10.87 11.06
C LEU A 61 10.09 11.40 11.09
N VAL A 62 9.17 10.57 11.54
CA VAL A 62 7.74 10.88 11.55
C VAL A 62 7.16 10.66 12.92
N ARG A 63 6.13 11.45 13.27
CA ARG A 63 5.37 11.32 14.51
C ARG A 63 3.92 10.99 14.22
N LEU A 64 3.41 9.94 14.85
CA LEU A 64 1.98 9.60 14.88
C LEU A 64 1.24 10.63 15.74
N GLU A 65 0.17 11.22 15.20
CA GLU A 65 -0.65 12.21 15.89
C GLU A 65 -2.00 11.62 16.32
N LYS A 66 -2.90 11.36 15.37
CA LYS A 66 -4.29 10.96 15.64
C LYS A 66 -4.64 9.64 14.93
N PRO A 67 -5.22 8.64 15.62
CA PRO A 67 -5.79 7.48 14.95
C PRO A 67 -6.98 7.90 14.07
N LEU A 68 -7.02 7.36 12.86
CA LEU A 68 -8.10 7.58 11.91
C LEU A 68 -8.98 6.33 11.85
N PRO A 69 -10.30 6.47 11.66
CA PRO A 69 -11.16 5.32 11.50
C PRO A 69 -10.75 4.49 10.27
N ALA A 70 -10.81 3.17 10.42
CA ALA A 70 -10.73 2.28 9.28
C ALA A 70 -11.87 2.61 8.29
N PRO A 71 -11.63 2.51 6.97
CA PRO A 71 -12.72 2.56 6.00
C PRO A 71 -13.73 1.46 6.34
N ALA A 72 -15.02 1.75 6.19
CA ALA A 72 -16.03 0.69 6.28
C ALA A 72 -15.73 -0.37 5.21
N PRO A 73 -15.76 -1.67 5.55
CA PRO A 73 -15.61 -2.70 4.55
C PRO A 73 -16.77 -2.61 3.54
N SER A 74 -16.52 -3.10 2.33
CA SER A 74 -17.61 -3.34 1.38
C SER A 74 -18.67 -4.22 2.04
N PRO A 75 -19.97 -3.93 1.90
CA PRO A 75 -21.03 -4.80 2.43
C PRO A 75 -21.13 -6.12 1.66
N VAL A 76 -20.45 -6.23 0.51
CA VAL A 76 -20.42 -7.43 -0.33
C VAL A 76 -18.99 -7.92 -0.43
N HIS A 77 -18.79 -9.20 -0.12
CA HIS A 77 -17.50 -9.87 -0.28
C HIS A 77 -17.36 -10.47 -1.67
N ILE A 78 -16.36 -10.04 -2.43
CA ILE A 78 -16.10 -10.49 -3.80
C ILE A 78 -14.75 -11.20 -3.85
N THR A 79 -14.77 -12.45 -4.31
CA THR A 79 -13.56 -13.17 -4.74
C THR A 79 -13.56 -13.26 -6.27
N LEU A 80 -12.60 -12.58 -6.91
CA LEU A 80 -12.40 -12.64 -8.35
C LEU A 80 -11.47 -13.79 -8.71
N CYS A 81 -12.00 -14.81 -9.38
CA CYS A 81 -11.16 -15.80 -10.07
C CYS A 81 -10.76 -15.24 -11.43
N GLN A 82 -9.47 -14.93 -11.63
CA GLN A 82 -8.97 -14.28 -12.85
C GLN A 82 -8.00 -15.19 -13.60
N ALA A 83 -8.29 -15.48 -14.87
CA ALA A 83 -7.32 -16.17 -15.73
C ALA A 83 -6.11 -15.27 -15.99
N LEU A 84 -4.89 -15.82 -15.97
CA LEU A 84 -3.67 -15.03 -16.15
C LEU A 84 -3.64 -14.32 -17.52
N LEU A 85 -3.42 -13.00 -17.48
CA LEU A 85 -3.27 -12.15 -18.65
C LEU A 85 -1.83 -11.63 -18.77
N LYS A 86 -1.42 -11.26 -19.98
CA LYS A 86 -0.09 -10.69 -20.21
C LYS A 86 -0.01 -9.27 -19.65
N SER A 87 1.05 -9.02 -18.87
CA SER A 87 1.58 -7.68 -18.55
C SER A 87 0.47 -6.69 -18.14
N GLN A 88 0.37 -5.56 -18.84
CA GLN A 88 -0.48 -4.40 -18.56
C GLN A 88 -1.95 -4.72 -18.27
N HIS A 89 -2.50 -5.79 -18.85
CA HIS A 89 -3.90 -6.15 -18.60
C HIS A 89 -4.09 -6.75 -17.21
N MET A 90 -3.12 -7.50 -16.72
CA MET A 90 -3.15 -8.01 -15.35
C MET A 90 -2.97 -6.86 -14.35
N ASP A 91 -2.04 -5.93 -14.64
CA ASP A 91 -1.81 -4.74 -13.81
C ASP A 91 -3.10 -3.89 -13.68
N LEU A 92 -3.79 -3.67 -14.80
CA LEU A 92 -5.07 -2.96 -14.81
C LEU A 92 -6.14 -3.68 -13.97
N ILE A 93 -6.21 -5.01 -14.04
CA ILE A 93 -7.18 -5.77 -13.24
C ILE A 93 -6.87 -5.61 -11.75
N VAL A 94 -5.60 -5.75 -11.33
CA VAL A 94 -5.21 -5.59 -9.93
C VAL A 94 -5.54 -4.18 -9.43
N GLU A 95 -5.23 -3.15 -10.21
CA GLU A 95 -5.55 -1.77 -9.88
C GLU A 95 -7.06 -1.57 -9.71
N LYS A 96 -7.85 -1.92 -10.73
CA LYS A 96 -9.29 -1.64 -10.74
C LYS A 96 -10.09 -2.47 -9.76
N THR A 97 -9.69 -3.71 -9.52
CA THR A 97 -10.35 -4.55 -8.52
C THR A 97 -10.06 -4.08 -7.09
N SER A 98 -8.83 -3.59 -6.83
CA SER A 98 -8.48 -2.95 -5.55
C SER A 98 -9.28 -1.65 -5.34
N GLU A 99 -9.44 -0.83 -6.37
CA GLU A 99 -10.27 0.40 -6.32
C GLU A 99 -11.76 0.11 -6.10
N LEU A 100 -12.27 -0.97 -6.71
CA LEU A 100 -13.67 -1.40 -6.61
C LEU A 100 -13.98 -2.16 -5.30
N GLY A 101 -12.97 -2.41 -4.46
CA GLY A 101 -13.16 -3.08 -3.16
C GLY A 101 -13.31 -4.59 -3.25
N VAL A 102 -12.70 -5.24 -4.24
CA VAL A 102 -12.62 -6.71 -4.30
C VAL A 102 -11.73 -7.23 -3.17
N ASP A 103 -12.25 -8.16 -2.37
CA ASP A 103 -11.55 -8.68 -1.19
C ASP A 103 -10.41 -9.63 -1.54
N ARG A 104 -10.56 -10.40 -2.62
CA ARG A 104 -9.59 -11.41 -3.01
C ARG A 104 -9.53 -11.60 -4.51
N ILE A 105 -8.31 -11.68 -5.04
CA ILE A 105 -8.04 -12.09 -6.43
C ILE A 105 -7.38 -13.46 -6.37
N LEU A 106 -7.94 -14.43 -7.09
CA LEU A 106 -7.41 -15.78 -7.27
C LEU A 106 -6.96 -15.94 -8.73
N PRO A 107 -5.67 -15.74 -9.03
CA PRO A 107 -5.16 -15.97 -10.36
C PRO A 107 -5.16 -17.46 -10.69
N TYR A 108 -5.57 -17.83 -11.90
CA TYR A 108 -5.53 -19.22 -12.37
C TYR A 108 -5.07 -19.34 -13.83
N VAL A 109 -4.57 -20.52 -14.18
CA VAL A 109 -4.25 -20.89 -15.57
C VAL A 109 -5.44 -21.63 -16.17
N SER A 110 -5.93 -21.12 -17.29
CA SER A 110 -7.01 -21.73 -18.08
C SER A 110 -6.47 -22.35 -19.38
N GLU A 111 -7.28 -23.17 -20.06
CA GLU A 111 -6.92 -23.82 -21.34
C GLU A 111 -6.37 -22.85 -22.40
N ARG A 112 -6.88 -21.62 -22.43
CA ARG A 112 -6.49 -20.57 -23.40
C ARG A 112 -5.54 -19.52 -22.82
N THR A 113 -4.98 -19.77 -21.64
CA THR A 113 -4.00 -18.86 -21.02
C THR A 113 -2.71 -18.87 -21.84
N VAL A 114 -2.35 -17.70 -22.36
CA VAL A 114 -1.15 -17.52 -23.21
C VAL A 114 0.10 -17.17 -22.41
N VAL A 115 -0.05 -16.88 -21.12
CA VAL A 115 1.06 -16.58 -20.21
C VAL A 115 1.62 -17.90 -19.70
N LYS A 116 2.92 -18.12 -19.88
CA LYS A 116 3.61 -19.16 -19.13
C LYS A 116 3.85 -18.58 -17.74
N ALA A 117 3.14 -19.09 -16.73
CA ALA A 117 3.63 -18.93 -15.37
C ALA A 117 5.03 -19.57 -15.36
N GLU A 118 6.07 -18.82 -15.00
CA GLU A 118 7.33 -19.45 -14.64
C GLU A 118 7.05 -20.26 -13.38
N THR A 119 6.85 -21.56 -13.56
CA THR A 119 6.85 -22.51 -12.45
C THR A 119 8.31 -22.67 -12.02
N ASP A 120 8.79 -21.82 -11.11
CA ASP A 120 10.04 -22.04 -10.38
C ASP A 120 10.03 -21.15 -9.11
N LYS A 121 10.15 -21.65 -7.88
CA LYS A 121 10.95 -22.77 -7.37
C LYS A 121 10.21 -23.49 -6.24
N ALA A 122 10.27 -24.82 -6.24
CA ALA A 122 10.10 -25.64 -5.04
C ALA A 122 11.38 -25.62 -4.18
#